data_AF-A0A524M9N6-F1
#
_entry.id   AF-A0A524M9N6-F1
#
_cell.length_a   1.000
_cell.length_b   1.000
_cell.length_c   1.000
_cell.angle_alpha   90.00
_cell.angle_beta   90.00
_cell.angle_gamma   90.00
#
_symmetry.space_group_name_H-M   'P 1'
#
loop_
_entity.id
_entity.type
_entity.pdbx_description
1 polymer ?
#
loop_
_entity_poly.entity_id
_entity_poly.type
_entity_poly.pdbx_seq_one_letter_code
_entity_poly.pdbx_strand_id
1 'polypeptide(L)'
;MKQGAGLICTAFLLVLVSAVALAGEGIEHRAIAISNDYEFTVENGVCSGSGTLSDPYIIENWVIDAGYDNYGIKIHGTTRAFIIRNVAISGAAKSAVYLSYVKNGRIEDCTFEANWVGVTLNFSSLNRIAGCSISDNTDGIRFYFSSSNQILSNVFADNEAAIWLDASNGNELLGNYIADGYTGVYLNLDSEGNTITGNAFVNNVRHAYTDDPNVWDDGAAGNYWDGFKVFDTNEDGIWDAAYLISIDGDQDNFPLMTHPLVPAPPAPACDV
;
A
#
# COMPACT_ATOMS: atom_id res chain seq x y z
N MET A 1 -4.84 49.07 39.88
CA MET A 1 -3.87 47.98 39.63
C MET A 1 -4.64 46.66 39.51
N LYS A 2 -4.18 45.78 38.60
CA LYS A 2 -4.85 44.61 37.97
C LYS A 2 -5.71 45.06 36.77
N GLN A 3 -5.22 45.15 35.52
CA GLN A 3 -4.72 44.09 34.59
C GLN A 3 -5.61 42.83 34.68
N GLY A 4 -6.32 42.35 33.66
CA GLY A 4 -6.22 42.48 32.21
C GLY A 4 -5.95 41.07 31.65
N ALA A 5 -6.92 40.45 30.97
CA ALA A 5 -6.69 39.31 30.07
C ALA A 5 -7.91 39.13 29.16
N GLY A 6 -7.77 39.57 27.91
CA GLY A 6 -8.72 39.29 26.83
C GLY A 6 -8.62 37.82 26.44
N LEU A 7 -9.79 37.20 26.24
CA LEU A 7 -9.92 35.85 25.72
C LEU A 7 -9.59 35.92 24.22
N ILE A 8 -8.38 35.51 23.84
CA ILE A 8 -7.99 35.31 22.45
C ILE A 8 -8.58 33.96 22.02
N CYS A 9 -9.70 33.99 21.31
CA CYS A 9 -10.18 32.85 20.54
C CYS A 9 -9.20 32.58 19.39
N THR A 10 -8.21 31.73 19.62
CA THR A 10 -7.46 31.09 18.54
C THR A 10 -8.37 30.06 17.88
N ALA A 11 -8.97 30.44 16.75
CA ALA A 11 -9.56 29.49 15.83
C ALA A 11 -8.42 28.62 15.27
N PHE A 12 -8.35 27.37 15.71
CA PHE A 12 -7.56 26.35 15.02
C PHE A 12 -8.29 26.04 13.71
N LEU A 13 -7.84 26.70 12.64
CA LEU A 13 -8.19 26.33 11.29
C LEU A 13 -7.52 24.98 11.01
N LEU A 14 -8.24 23.89 11.22
CA LEU A 14 -7.78 22.56 10.86
C LEU A 14 -7.80 22.48 9.33
N VAL A 15 -6.65 22.74 8.70
CA VAL A 15 -6.47 22.46 7.28
C VAL A 15 -6.37 20.95 7.16
N LEU A 16 -7.49 20.31 6.84
CA LEU A 16 -7.48 19.00 6.19
C LEU A 16 -6.69 19.19 4.90
N VAL A 17 -5.41 18.84 4.94
CA VAL A 17 -4.65 18.62 3.71
C VAL A 17 -5.20 17.30 3.17
N SER A 18 -6.31 17.38 2.44
CA SER A 18 -6.48 16.47 1.32
C SER A 18 -5.22 16.66 0.50
N ALA A 19 -4.31 15.69 0.54
CA ALA A 19 -3.22 15.62 -0.39
C ALA A 19 -3.83 15.31 -1.76
N VAL A 20 -4.51 16.30 -2.35
CA VAL A 20 -4.59 16.40 -3.79
C VAL A 20 -3.18 16.78 -4.16
N ALA A 21 -2.35 15.77 -4.42
CA ALA A 21 -1.16 15.99 -5.20
C ALA A 21 -1.63 16.78 -6.42
N LEU A 22 -1.15 18.01 -6.58
CA LEU A 22 -1.18 18.63 -7.90
C LEU A 22 -0.26 17.75 -8.75
N ALA A 23 -0.83 16.68 -9.30
CA ALA A 23 -0.26 15.98 -10.42
C ALA A 23 -0.10 17.06 -11.49
N GLY A 24 1.15 17.46 -11.79
CA GLY A 24 1.41 18.08 -13.07
C GLY A 24 0.80 17.17 -14.12
N GLU A 25 0.07 17.73 -15.09
CA GLU A 25 -0.58 16.96 -16.15
C GLU A 25 0.42 15.94 -16.71
N GLY A 26 0.26 14.67 -16.33
CA GLY A 26 1.19 13.64 -16.74
C GLY A 26 1.09 13.44 -18.25
N ILE A 27 2.13 12.87 -18.85
CA ILE A 27 2.21 12.74 -20.31
C ILE A 27 1.50 11.44 -20.70
N GLU A 28 0.55 11.50 -21.62
CA GLU A 28 -0.12 10.29 -22.12
C GLU A 28 0.89 9.32 -22.75
N HIS A 29 0.78 8.04 -22.40
CA HIS A 29 1.57 6.97 -22.98
C HIS A 29 0.69 5.73 -23.22
N ARG A 30 0.99 5.00 -24.28
CA ARG A 30 0.38 3.67 -24.51
C ARG A 30 0.88 2.65 -23.49
N ALA A 31 0.28 1.46 -23.44
CA ALA A 31 0.83 0.37 -22.64
C ALA A 31 2.31 0.09 -22.96
N ILE A 32 3.11 -0.12 -21.91
CA ILE A 32 4.55 -0.40 -21.96
C ILE A 32 4.77 -1.89 -21.75
N ALA A 33 5.62 -2.48 -22.57
CA ALA A 33 6.04 -3.87 -22.43
C ALA A 33 7.55 -3.99 -22.57
N ILE A 34 8.19 -4.51 -21.51
CA ILE A 34 9.63 -4.78 -21.44
C ILE A 34 9.79 -6.26 -21.11
N SER A 35 10.25 -7.04 -22.08
CA SER A 35 10.31 -8.51 -22.00
C SER A 35 11.71 -9.06 -21.73
N ASN A 36 12.73 -8.20 -21.70
CA ASN A 36 14.12 -8.52 -21.40
C ASN A 36 14.96 -7.25 -21.16
N ASP A 37 16.22 -7.43 -20.77
CA ASP A 37 17.20 -6.37 -20.49
C ASP A 37 17.43 -5.36 -21.63
N TYR A 38 17.20 -5.73 -22.89
CA TYR A 38 17.46 -4.85 -24.04
C TYR A 38 16.26 -3.96 -24.40
N GLU A 39 15.11 -4.21 -23.80
CA GLU A 39 13.86 -3.49 -24.09
C GLU A 39 13.62 -2.29 -23.16
N PHE A 40 14.57 -1.97 -22.28
CA PHE A 40 14.58 -0.70 -21.55
C PHE A 40 15.03 0.44 -22.48
N THR A 41 14.12 0.87 -23.36
CA THR A 41 14.36 1.94 -24.34
C THR A 41 13.42 3.13 -24.13
N VAL A 42 13.73 4.25 -24.78
CA VAL A 42 12.90 5.45 -24.73
C VAL A 42 11.50 5.20 -25.31
N GLU A 43 11.40 4.36 -26.35
CA GLU A 43 10.12 3.94 -26.93
C GLU A 43 9.26 3.13 -25.94
N ASN A 44 9.89 2.45 -24.99
CA ASN A 44 9.23 1.73 -23.90
C ASN A 44 9.13 2.57 -22.62
N GLY A 45 9.08 3.89 -22.75
CA GLY A 45 8.81 4.82 -21.65
C GLY A 45 9.98 5.02 -20.67
N VAL A 46 11.19 4.56 -21.00
CA VAL A 46 12.38 4.82 -20.16
C VAL A 46 12.90 6.24 -20.42
N CYS A 47 12.94 7.05 -19.38
CA CYS A 47 13.38 8.44 -19.44
C CYS A 47 14.89 8.61 -19.19
N SER A 48 15.48 7.75 -18.36
CA SER A 48 16.91 7.81 -18.00
C SER A 48 17.41 6.53 -17.34
N GLY A 49 18.71 6.49 -17.00
CA GLY A 49 19.34 5.40 -16.26
C GLY A 49 20.03 4.34 -17.12
N SER A 50 20.82 3.48 -16.46
CA SER A 50 21.58 2.39 -17.10
C SER A 50 21.19 0.99 -16.61
N GLY A 51 20.21 0.90 -15.71
CA GLY A 51 19.71 -0.35 -15.16
C GLY A 51 20.61 -0.99 -14.09
N THR A 52 21.57 -0.23 -13.55
CA THR A 52 22.37 -0.66 -12.40
C THR A 52 21.68 -0.28 -11.09
N LEU A 53 22.02 -0.92 -9.96
CA LEU A 53 21.42 -0.56 -8.66
C LEU A 53 21.65 0.91 -8.27
N SER A 54 22.80 1.48 -8.65
CA SER A 54 23.15 2.89 -8.38
C SER A 54 22.59 3.87 -9.41
N ASP A 55 22.18 3.37 -10.57
CA ASP A 55 21.65 4.15 -11.68
C ASP A 55 20.57 3.33 -12.42
N PRO A 56 19.41 3.12 -11.77
CA PRO A 56 18.33 2.28 -12.28
C PRO A 56 17.66 2.93 -13.48
N TYR A 57 17.04 2.12 -14.36
CA TYR A 57 16.19 2.67 -15.41
C TYR A 57 14.99 3.40 -14.79
N ILE A 58 14.68 4.59 -15.29
CA ILE A 58 13.58 5.42 -14.77
C ILE A 58 12.44 5.45 -15.77
N ILE A 59 11.25 5.03 -15.34
CA ILE A 59 9.98 5.15 -16.06
C ILE A 59 9.11 6.09 -15.23
N GLU A 60 8.81 7.29 -15.73
CA GLU A 60 8.18 8.31 -14.89
C GLU A 60 7.24 9.25 -15.63
N ASN A 61 6.30 9.84 -14.89
CA ASN A 61 5.41 10.92 -15.34
C ASN A 61 4.45 10.52 -16.49
N TRP A 62 4.16 9.23 -16.63
CA TRP A 62 3.24 8.72 -17.64
C TRP A 62 1.81 8.60 -17.12
N VAL A 63 0.84 8.88 -17.98
CA VAL A 63 -0.58 8.57 -17.79
C VAL A 63 -0.98 7.52 -18.82
N ILE A 64 -1.39 6.34 -18.36
CA ILE A 64 -1.72 5.20 -19.22
C ILE A 64 -3.16 4.79 -18.95
N ASP A 65 -4.06 5.14 -19.86
CA ASP A 65 -5.35 4.45 -19.97
C ASP A 65 -5.13 3.17 -20.78
N ALA A 66 -5.19 2.03 -20.10
CA ALA A 66 -5.00 0.74 -20.76
C ALA A 66 -6.18 0.36 -21.66
N GLY A 67 -7.37 0.97 -21.52
CA GLY A 67 -8.48 0.79 -22.47
C GLY A 67 -8.83 -0.67 -22.77
N TYR A 68 -8.79 -1.55 -21.76
CA TYR A 68 -8.93 -3.02 -21.83
C TYR A 68 -7.73 -3.82 -22.35
N ASP A 69 -6.57 -3.20 -22.59
CA ASP A 69 -5.31 -3.95 -22.67
C ASP A 69 -5.08 -4.73 -21.37
N ASN A 70 -4.40 -5.88 -21.48
CA ASN A 70 -4.15 -6.70 -20.30
C ASN A 70 -3.33 -5.96 -19.23
N TYR A 71 -2.38 -5.13 -19.65
CA TYR A 71 -1.43 -4.49 -18.75
C TYR A 71 -1.18 -3.04 -19.14
N GLY A 72 -1.07 -2.14 -18.15
CA GLY A 72 -0.55 -0.79 -18.38
C GLY A 72 0.97 -0.82 -18.55
N ILE A 73 1.68 -1.39 -17.58
CA ILE A 73 3.12 -1.67 -17.66
C ILE A 73 3.37 -3.15 -17.38
N LYS A 74 4.04 -3.83 -18.30
CA LYS A 74 4.51 -5.20 -18.12
C LYS A 74 6.03 -5.24 -18.17
N ILE A 75 6.66 -5.78 -17.13
CA ILE A 75 8.11 -6.05 -17.11
C ILE A 75 8.34 -7.54 -16.79
N HIS A 76 9.15 -8.19 -17.61
CA HIS A 76 9.40 -9.62 -17.52
C HIS A 76 10.90 -9.95 -17.68
N GLY A 77 11.38 -10.88 -16.86
CA GLY A 77 12.64 -11.60 -17.13
C GLY A 77 13.88 -10.70 -17.09
N THR A 78 13.99 -9.82 -16.10
CA THR A 78 15.13 -8.91 -15.97
C THR A 78 15.67 -8.86 -14.54
N THR A 79 16.98 -8.66 -14.43
CA THR A 79 17.67 -8.33 -13.17
C THR A 79 18.14 -6.89 -13.14
N ARG A 80 17.85 -6.10 -14.18
CA ARG A 80 18.14 -4.67 -14.24
C ARG A 80 17.29 -3.97 -13.20
N ALA A 81 17.91 -3.05 -12.46
CA ALA A 81 17.20 -2.22 -11.52
C ALA A 81 16.38 -1.19 -12.30
N PHE A 82 15.15 -0.93 -11.86
CA PHE A 82 14.30 0.09 -12.43
C PHE A 82 13.44 0.75 -11.35
N ILE A 83 13.00 1.97 -11.65
CA ILE A 83 12.05 2.73 -10.84
C ILE A 83 10.90 3.14 -11.77
N ILE A 84 9.68 2.71 -11.44
CA ILE A 84 8.44 3.27 -11.97
C ILE A 84 7.98 4.31 -10.95
N ARG A 85 7.91 5.59 -11.32
CA ARG A 85 7.48 6.63 -10.38
C ARG A 85 6.60 7.72 -10.96
N ASN A 86 5.68 8.24 -10.16
CA ASN A 86 4.73 9.26 -10.61
C ASN A 86 4.01 8.84 -11.91
N VAL A 87 3.56 7.59 -11.98
CA VAL A 87 2.80 7.04 -13.10
C VAL A 87 1.36 6.84 -12.66
N ALA A 88 0.41 7.22 -13.51
CA ALA A 88 -1.01 6.95 -13.33
C ALA A 88 -1.46 5.90 -14.35
N ILE A 89 -2.14 4.83 -13.89
CA ILE A 89 -2.64 3.76 -14.77
C ILE A 89 -4.09 3.41 -14.39
N SER A 90 -4.94 3.32 -15.42
CA SER A 90 -6.33 2.88 -15.26
C SER A 90 -6.78 1.94 -16.37
N GLY A 91 -7.87 1.20 -16.12
CA GLY A 91 -8.58 0.43 -17.14
C GLY A 91 -7.89 -0.84 -17.63
N ALA A 92 -6.87 -1.33 -16.92
CA ALA A 92 -6.16 -2.55 -17.30
C ALA A 92 -7.02 -3.80 -17.00
N ALA A 93 -7.18 -4.67 -18.01
CA ALA A 93 -8.00 -5.88 -17.91
C ALA A 93 -7.37 -6.98 -17.05
N LYS A 94 -6.09 -6.88 -16.69
CA LYS A 94 -5.43 -7.78 -15.72
C LYS A 94 -4.67 -7.04 -14.64
N SER A 95 -3.66 -6.24 -14.99
CA SER A 95 -2.87 -5.54 -13.96
C SER A 95 -2.41 -4.17 -14.46
N ALA A 96 -2.51 -3.13 -13.63
CA ALA A 96 -1.93 -1.83 -13.95
C ALA A 96 -0.41 -1.98 -14.17
N VAL A 97 0.27 -2.62 -13.21
CA VAL A 97 1.67 -3.07 -13.34
C VAL A 97 1.79 -4.57 -13.13
N TYR A 98 2.40 -5.28 -14.07
CA TYR A 98 2.71 -6.71 -13.96
C TYR A 98 4.21 -6.94 -14.04
N LEU A 99 4.80 -7.41 -12.94
CA LEU A 99 6.22 -7.78 -12.86
C LEU A 99 6.35 -9.30 -12.72
N SER A 100 7.19 -9.92 -13.56
CA SER A 100 7.40 -11.36 -13.49
C SER A 100 8.85 -11.76 -13.71
N TYR A 101 9.39 -12.62 -12.83
CA TYR A 101 10.82 -12.97 -12.80
C TYR A 101 11.71 -11.72 -12.72
N VAL A 102 11.37 -10.81 -11.81
CA VAL A 102 12.02 -9.51 -11.61
C VAL A 102 12.64 -9.41 -10.21
N LYS A 103 13.76 -8.69 -10.12
CA LYS A 103 14.40 -8.30 -8.85
C LYS A 103 14.80 -6.84 -8.84
N ASN A 104 14.78 -6.22 -7.65
CA ASN A 104 15.23 -4.85 -7.42
C ASN A 104 14.44 -3.79 -8.21
N GLY A 105 13.18 -4.06 -8.53
CA GLY A 105 12.24 -3.08 -9.06
C GLY A 105 11.65 -2.21 -7.95
N ARG A 106 11.47 -0.92 -8.23
CA ARG A 106 10.80 0.02 -7.33
C ARG A 106 9.58 0.62 -8.03
N ILE A 107 8.45 0.66 -7.35
CA ILE A 107 7.22 1.35 -7.78
C ILE A 107 6.92 2.40 -6.71
N GLU A 108 6.96 3.66 -7.08
CA GLU A 108 6.97 4.77 -6.11
C GLU A 108 6.01 5.88 -6.52
N ASP A 109 5.22 6.41 -5.58
CA ASP A 109 4.38 7.59 -5.81
C ASP A 109 3.46 7.45 -7.05
N CYS A 110 2.95 6.25 -7.31
CA CYS A 110 2.09 5.95 -8.47
C CYS A 110 0.60 5.93 -8.08
N THR A 111 -0.28 6.10 -9.07
CA THR A 111 -1.73 6.00 -8.91
C THR A 111 -2.28 4.88 -9.79
N PHE A 112 -2.92 3.86 -9.19
CA PHE A 112 -3.51 2.73 -9.91
C PHE A 112 -4.99 2.62 -9.56
N GLU A 113 -5.85 2.99 -10.51
CA GLU A 113 -7.30 3.13 -10.30
C GLU A 113 -8.09 2.32 -11.32
N ALA A 114 -9.19 1.67 -10.90
CA ALA A 114 -10.13 1.00 -11.82
C ALA A 114 -9.47 -0.07 -12.73
N ASN A 115 -8.56 -0.87 -12.17
CA ASN A 115 -7.94 -2.02 -12.85
C ASN A 115 -8.47 -3.33 -12.25
N TRP A 116 -8.24 -4.44 -12.95
CA TRP A 116 -8.48 -5.75 -12.32
C TRP A 116 -7.52 -5.98 -11.13
N VAL A 117 -6.22 -5.79 -11.32
CA VAL A 117 -5.23 -5.71 -10.24
C VAL A 117 -4.44 -4.40 -10.33
N GLY A 118 -4.15 -3.72 -9.23
CA GLY A 118 -3.22 -2.58 -9.24
C GLY A 118 -1.80 -3.01 -9.59
N VAL A 119 -1.17 -3.82 -8.73
CA VAL A 119 0.17 -4.40 -9.00
C VAL A 119 0.18 -5.90 -8.83
N THR A 120 0.75 -6.61 -9.79
CA THR A 120 1.02 -8.05 -9.68
C THR A 120 2.51 -8.34 -9.66
N LEU A 121 2.98 -9.09 -8.67
CA LEU A 121 4.29 -9.75 -8.67
C LEU A 121 4.14 -11.25 -8.89
N ASN A 122 4.94 -11.81 -9.78
CA ASN A 122 4.96 -13.24 -10.05
C ASN A 122 6.41 -13.76 -10.09
N PHE A 123 6.75 -14.75 -9.27
CA PHE A 123 8.12 -15.26 -9.13
C PHE A 123 9.18 -14.17 -8.97
N SER A 124 8.91 -13.16 -8.13
CA SER A 124 9.73 -11.95 -8.01
C SER A 124 10.14 -11.68 -6.55
N SER A 125 11.30 -11.05 -6.35
CA SER A 125 11.88 -10.85 -5.01
C SER A 125 12.65 -9.55 -4.92
N LEU A 126 12.80 -8.98 -3.71
CA LEU A 126 13.56 -7.76 -3.46
C LEU A 126 13.01 -6.53 -4.21
N ASN A 127 11.69 -6.51 -4.45
CA ASN A 127 11.01 -5.36 -5.04
C ASN A 127 10.36 -4.53 -3.94
N ARG A 128 10.16 -3.24 -4.20
CA ARG A 128 9.55 -2.29 -3.28
C ARG A 128 8.40 -1.55 -3.97
N ILE A 129 7.24 -1.53 -3.33
CA ILE A 129 6.06 -0.76 -3.74
C ILE A 129 5.77 0.23 -2.62
N ALA A 130 5.92 1.53 -2.87
CA ALA A 130 5.84 2.53 -1.81
C ALA A 130 5.17 3.83 -2.22
N GLY A 131 4.46 4.47 -1.28
CA GLY A 131 3.86 5.80 -1.51
C GLY A 131 2.78 5.83 -2.59
N CYS A 132 2.26 4.69 -3.03
CA CYS A 132 1.28 4.62 -4.10
C CYS A 132 -0.15 4.78 -3.57
N SER A 133 -1.03 5.33 -4.41
CA SER A 133 -2.48 5.32 -4.23
C SER A 133 -3.08 4.22 -5.11
N ILE A 134 -3.76 3.25 -4.50
CA ILE A 134 -4.27 2.05 -5.19
C ILE A 134 -5.75 1.91 -4.85
N SER A 135 -6.64 2.24 -5.78
CA SER A 135 -8.07 2.33 -5.49
C SER A 135 -8.99 1.75 -6.57
N ASP A 136 -10.21 1.37 -6.19
CA ASP A 136 -11.23 0.87 -7.11
C ASP A 136 -10.78 -0.33 -7.97
N ASN A 137 -9.86 -1.15 -7.46
CA ASN A 137 -9.44 -2.38 -8.15
C ASN A 137 -10.14 -3.60 -7.56
N THR A 138 -10.22 -4.71 -8.32
CA THR A 138 -10.61 -5.99 -7.70
C THR A 138 -9.57 -6.37 -6.64
N ASP A 139 -8.30 -6.49 -7.04
CA ASP A 139 -7.18 -6.68 -6.12
C ASP A 139 -6.25 -5.45 -6.15
N GLY A 140 -5.89 -4.86 -5.01
CA GLY A 140 -4.94 -3.75 -4.99
C GLY A 140 -3.52 -4.22 -5.37
N ILE A 141 -2.97 -5.15 -4.59
CA ILE A 141 -1.70 -5.83 -4.87
C ILE A 141 -1.90 -7.33 -4.78
N ARG A 142 -1.33 -8.06 -5.74
CA ARG A 142 -1.33 -9.52 -5.73
C ARG A 142 0.04 -10.12 -5.97
N PHE A 143 0.49 -10.98 -5.06
CA PHE A 143 1.75 -11.71 -5.20
C PHE A 143 1.48 -13.20 -5.43
N TYR A 144 2.24 -13.77 -6.36
CA TYR A 144 2.31 -15.21 -6.61
C TYR A 144 3.75 -15.66 -6.50
N PHE A 145 4.03 -16.59 -5.58
CA PHE A 145 5.38 -17.16 -5.40
C PHE A 145 6.48 -16.09 -5.30
N SER A 146 6.19 -14.98 -4.63
CA SER A 146 7.02 -13.77 -4.62
C SER A 146 7.38 -13.38 -3.20
N SER A 147 8.61 -13.71 -2.81
CA SER A 147 9.10 -13.60 -1.44
C SER A 147 10.10 -12.45 -1.26
N SER A 148 10.23 -11.96 -0.03
CA SER A 148 11.21 -10.91 0.33
C SER A 148 11.02 -9.60 -0.44
N ASN A 149 9.78 -9.15 -0.60
CA ASN A 149 9.42 -7.84 -1.15
C ASN A 149 8.86 -6.92 -0.05
N GLN A 150 8.73 -5.63 -0.37
CA GLN A 150 8.27 -4.60 0.55
C GLN A 150 7.06 -3.84 -0.02
N ILE A 151 6.01 -3.67 0.79
CA ILE A 151 4.81 -2.87 0.51
C ILE A 151 4.73 -1.81 1.62
N LEU A 152 5.12 -0.57 1.31
CA LEU A 152 5.45 0.44 2.33
C LEU A 152 4.67 1.74 2.13
N SER A 153 3.94 2.18 3.15
CA SER A 153 3.31 3.51 3.16
C SER A 153 2.42 3.79 1.94
N ASN A 154 1.70 2.77 1.46
CA ASN A 154 0.72 2.93 0.39
C ASN A 154 -0.66 3.23 0.97
N VAL A 155 -1.53 3.81 0.13
CA VAL A 155 -2.94 4.08 0.44
C VAL A 155 -3.79 3.17 -0.44
N PHE A 156 -4.58 2.31 0.20
CA PHE A 156 -5.57 1.46 -0.45
C PHE A 156 -6.96 1.92 -0.06
N ALA A 157 -7.82 2.13 -1.05
CA ALA A 157 -9.22 2.50 -0.85
C ALA A 157 -10.12 1.73 -1.83
N ASP A 158 -11.29 1.27 -1.40
CA ASP A 158 -12.31 0.69 -2.30
C ASP A 158 -11.81 -0.48 -3.17
N ASN A 159 -10.88 -1.30 -2.67
CA ASN A 159 -10.47 -2.53 -3.35
C ASN A 159 -11.22 -3.74 -2.77
N GLU A 160 -11.60 -4.74 -3.58
CA GLU A 160 -12.21 -5.96 -3.03
C GLU A 160 -11.23 -6.68 -2.10
N ALA A 161 -9.99 -6.92 -2.54
CA ALA A 161 -8.88 -7.30 -1.67
C ALA A 161 -7.74 -6.28 -1.81
N ALA A 162 -7.33 -5.60 -0.73
CA ALA A 162 -6.27 -4.61 -0.85
C ALA A 162 -4.90 -5.25 -1.11
N ILE A 163 -4.53 -6.28 -0.34
CA ILE A 163 -3.28 -7.02 -0.53
C ILE A 163 -3.55 -8.52 -0.42
N TRP A 164 -3.21 -9.28 -1.47
CA TRP A 164 -3.35 -10.73 -1.52
C TRP A 164 -1.99 -11.39 -1.80
N LEU A 165 -1.52 -12.24 -0.89
CA LEU A 165 -0.30 -13.03 -1.04
C LEU A 165 -0.62 -14.53 -1.17
N ASP A 166 -0.23 -15.14 -2.29
CA ASP A 166 -0.31 -16.59 -2.54
C ASP A 166 1.10 -17.20 -2.56
N ALA A 167 1.38 -18.15 -1.67
CA ALA A 167 2.66 -18.84 -1.52
C ALA A 167 3.87 -17.88 -1.51
N SER A 168 3.74 -16.77 -0.79
CA SER A 168 4.67 -15.63 -0.84
C SER A 168 5.12 -15.26 0.58
N ASN A 169 6.42 -15.45 0.83
CA ASN A 169 6.93 -15.56 2.21
C ASN A 169 7.91 -14.44 2.53
N GLY A 170 8.02 -14.09 3.82
CA GLY A 170 9.03 -13.14 4.29
C GLY A 170 8.93 -11.76 3.63
N ASN A 171 7.72 -11.31 3.26
CA ASN A 171 7.46 -9.96 2.79
C ASN A 171 7.19 -9.01 3.97
N GLU A 172 7.42 -7.72 3.74
CA GLU A 172 7.20 -6.66 4.73
C GLU A 172 6.08 -5.72 4.27
N LEU A 173 5.05 -5.59 5.09
CA LEU A 173 3.93 -4.67 4.93
C LEU A 173 3.97 -3.69 6.09
N LEU A 174 4.42 -2.45 5.83
CA LEU A 174 4.67 -1.46 6.88
C LEU A 174 4.05 -0.11 6.54
N GLY A 175 3.31 0.46 7.51
CA GLY A 175 2.85 1.84 7.41
C GLY A 175 1.75 2.08 6.38
N ASN A 176 1.09 1.04 5.86
CA ASN A 176 0.05 1.18 4.84
C ASN A 176 -1.28 1.61 5.47
N TYR A 177 -2.05 2.43 4.74
CA TYR A 177 -3.43 2.74 5.06
C TYR A 177 -4.34 1.88 4.17
N ILE A 178 -5.13 1.01 4.78
CA ILE A 178 -5.94 0.01 4.09
C ILE A 178 -7.39 0.21 4.47
N ALA A 179 -8.17 0.81 3.57
CA ALA A 179 -9.51 1.26 3.87
C ALA A 179 -10.58 0.83 2.86
N ASP A 180 -11.82 0.80 3.35
CA ASP A 180 -13.05 0.75 2.56
C ASP A 180 -13.14 -0.44 1.59
N GLY A 181 -12.40 -1.52 1.86
CA GLY A 181 -12.38 -2.73 1.06
C GLY A 181 -13.19 -3.89 1.65
N TYR A 182 -13.34 -4.98 0.88
CA TYR A 182 -13.95 -6.19 1.43
C TYR A 182 -12.94 -6.92 2.34
N THR A 183 -11.73 -7.19 1.86
CA THR A 183 -10.64 -7.74 2.66
C THR A 183 -9.40 -6.85 2.62
N GLY A 184 -8.83 -6.52 3.78
CA GLY A 184 -7.60 -5.74 3.85
C GLY A 184 -6.38 -6.55 3.39
N VAL A 185 -5.89 -7.45 4.25
CA VAL A 185 -4.77 -8.35 3.92
C VAL A 185 -5.26 -9.81 3.90
N TYR A 186 -4.95 -10.53 2.83
CA TYR A 186 -5.28 -11.94 2.67
C TYR A 186 -4.02 -12.76 2.36
N LEU A 187 -3.65 -13.67 3.26
CA LEU A 187 -2.45 -14.52 3.17
C LEU A 187 -2.88 -15.99 3.10
N ASN A 188 -2.55 -16.70 2.02
CA ASN A 188 -2.96 -18.09 1.80
C ASN A 188 -1.86 -18.88 1.09
N LEU A 189 -2.04 -20.20 1.03
CA LEU A 189 -1.21 -21.17 0.34
C LEU A 189 0.23 -21.20 0.89
N ASP A 190 0.38 -21.39 2.20
CA ASP A 190 1.68 -21.42 2.89
C ASP A 190 2.43 -20.06 2.80
N SER A 191 1.69 -18.94 2.84
CA SER A 191 2.26 -17.58 2.88
C SER A 191 2.69 -17.21 4.30
N GLU A 192 3.88 -17.66 4.67
CA GLU A 192 4.39 -17.60 6.05
C GLU A 192 5.50 -16.57 6.27
N GLY A 193 5.66 -16.18 7.54
CA GLY A 193 6.77 -15.35 8.00
C GLY A 193 6.78 -13.93 7.41
N ASN A 194 5.64 -13.45 6.89
CA ASN A 194 5.48 -12.06 6.51
C ASN A 194 5.35 -11.20 7.77
N THR A 195 5.82 -9.96 7.69
CA THR A 195 5.74 -8.98 8.78
C THR A 195 4.78 -7.87 8.38
N ILE A 196 3.71 -7.71 9.15
CA ILE A 196 2.63 -6.76 8.91
C ILE A 196 2.51 -5.88 10.16
N THR A 197 3.17 -4.73 10.17
CA THR A 197 3.24 -3.87 11.37
C THR A 197 3.01 -2.39 11.03
N GLY A 198 2.51 -1.63 11.99
CA GLY A 198 2.29 -0.19 11.83
C GLY A 198 1.33 0.18 10.70
N ASN A 199 0.46 -0.72 10.25
CA ASN A 199 -0.56 -0.44 9.25
C ASN A 199 -1.84 0.06 9.93
N ALA A 200 -2.71 0.73 9.18
CA ALA A 200 -4.06 1.08 9.63
C ALA A 200 -5.10 0.38 8.77
N PHE A 201 -5.90 -0.47 9.39
CA PHE A 201 -7.05 -1.13 8.76
C PHE A 201 -8.33 -0.39 9.15
N VAL A 202 -9.02 0.20 8.18
CA VAL A 202 -10.17 1.10 8.43
C VAL A 202 -11.38 0.67 7.63
N ASN A 203 -12.54 0.51 8.26
CA ASN A 203 -13.80 0.23 7.57
C ASN A 203 -13.74 -0.90 6.50
N ASN A 204 -12.89 -1.91 6.69
CA ASN A 204 -12.89 -3.10 5.84
C ASN A 204 -13.93 -4.10 6.38
N VAL A 205 -14.63 -4.83 5.50
CA VAL A 205 -15.56 -5.88 5.95
C VAL A 205 -14.80 -6.96 6.74
N ARG A 206 -13.57 -7.27 6.31
CA ARG A 206 -12.61 -8.11 7.00
C ARG A 206 -11.23 -7.46 6.96
N HIS A 207 -10.69 -7.06 8.11
CA HIS A 207 -9.37 -6.40 8.13
C HIS A 207 -8.23 -7.31 7.67
N ALA A 208 -8.18 -8.56 8.14
CA ALA A 208 -7.13 -9.50 7.80
C ALA A 208 -7.60 -10.97 7.77
N TYR A 209 -6.88 -11.78 7.00
CA TYR A 209 -6.95 -13.23 6.99
C TYR A 209 -5.57 -13.84 6.77
N THR A 210 -5.33 -14.95 7.44
CA THR A 210 -4.14 -15.77 7.25
C THR A 210 -4.47 -17.24 7.51
N ASP A 211 -3.90 -18.12 6.69
CA ASP A 211 -3.92 -19.57 6.90
C ASP A 211 -2.71 -20.07 7.71
N ASP A 212 -1.61 -19.32 7.69
CA ASP A 212 -0.31 -19.73 8.21
C ASP A 212 0.31 -18.65 9.13
N PRO A 213 1.33 -19.01 9.94
CA PRO A 213 1.91 -18.07 10.90
C PRO A 213 2.57 -16.85 10.26
N ASN A 214 2.17 -15.66 10.70
CA ASN A 214 2.75 -14.38 10.31
C ASN A 214 2.98 -13.47 11.53
N VAL A 215 3.74 -12.41 11.34
CA VAL A 215 4.14 -11.48 12.42
C VAL A 215 3.34 -10.19 12.30
N TRP A 216 2.52 -9.87 13.29
CA TRP A 216 1.62 -8.72 13.27
C TRP A 216 2.01 -7.60 14.25
N ASP A 217 3.10 -7.79 15.01
CA ASP A 217 3.67 -6.82 15.94
C ASP A 217 5.20 -7.01 16.05
N ASP A 218 5.90 -5.99 16.53
CA ASP A 218 7.35 -6.04 16.75
C ASP A 218 7.74 -6.29 18.23
N GLY A 219 6.78 -6.68 19.06
CA GLY A 219 6.95 -6.81 20.52
C GLY A 219 6.81 -5.50 21.30
N ALA A 220 6.61 -4.37 20.62
CA ALA A 220 6.35 -3.07 21.22
C ALA A 220 5.16 -2.35 20.59
N ALA A 221 4.86 -2.58 19.31
CA ALA A 221 3.75 -2.01 18.57
C ALA A 221 3.31 -2.93 17.42
N GLY A 222 2.02 -2.95 17.15
CA GLY A 222 1.38 -3.68 16.07
C GLY A 222 0.71 -2.76 15.06
N ASN A 223 -0.53 -3.06 14.72
CA ASN A 223 -1.34 -2.33 13.74
C ASN A 223 -2.51 -1.62 14.42
N TYR A 224 -3.10 -0.66 13.71
CA TYR A 224 -4.37 -0.06 14.08
C TYR A 224 -5.52 -0.82 13.40
N TRP A 225 -6.53 -1.19 14.19
CA TRP A 225 -7.69 -1.96 13.76
C TRP A 225 -8.96 -1.17 14.07
N ASP A 226 -9.63 -0.64 13.05
CA ASP A 226 -10.85 0.12 13.24
C ASP A 226 -11.95 -0.73 13.90
N GLY A 227 -12.74 -0.09 14.77
CA GLY A 227 -13.73 -0.79 15.59
C GLY A 227 -13.17 -1.67 16.72
N PHE A 228 -11.86 -1.96 16.77
CA PHE A 228 -11.26 -2.65 17.91
C PHE A 228 -11.02 -1.68 19.07
N LYS A 229 -11.73 -1.89 20.16
CA LYS A 229 -11.67 -1.01 21.33
C LYS A 229 -11.82 -1.80 22.62
N VAL A 230 -10.76 -1.83 23.41
CA VAL A 230 -10.69 -2.54 24.70
C VAL A 230 -10.21 -1.58 25.79
N PHE A 231 -9.63 -2.09 26.87
CA PHE A 231 -9.02 -1.26 27.90
C PHE A 231 -7.54 -1.04 27.58
N ASP A 232 -7.08 0.18 27.85
CA ASP A 232 -5.67 0.52 28.00
C ASP A 232 -5.50 0.96 29.46
N THR A 233 -5.01 0.04 30.29
CA THR A 233 -4.89 0.19 31.74
C THR A 233 -3.58 0.89 32.12
N ASN A 234 -2.56 0.78 31.27
CA ASN A 234 -1.23 1.33 31.52
C ASN A 234 -1.02 2.72 30.87
N GLU A 235 -1.98 3.17 30.06
CA GLU A 235 -2.03 4.44 29.34
C GLU A 235 -0.86 4.63 28.35
N ASP A 236 -0.37 3.54 27.75
CA ASP A 236 0.74 3.58 26.78
C ASP A 236 0.29 3.80 25.33
N GLY A 237 -1.03 3.84 25.06
CA GLY A 237 -1.57 4.01 23.71
C GLY A 237 -1.69 2.71 22.91
N ILE A 238 -1.50 1.56 23.56
CA ILE A 238 -1.68 0.22 23.04
C ILE A 238 -2.83 -0.43 23.80
N TRP A 239 -3.64 -1.20 23.08
CA TRP A 239 -4.71 -1.98 23.68
C TRP A 239 -4.16 -3.18 24.47
N ASP A 240 -4.59 -3.37 25.71
CA ASP A 240 -4.11 -4.45 26.60
C ASP A 240 -4.56 -5.87 26.17
N ALA A 241 -5.41 -5.97 25.15
CA ALA A 241 -5.85 -7.25 24.60
C ALA A 241 -5.38 -7.39 23.15
N ALA A 242 -4.89 -8.59 22.82
CA ALA A 242 -4.49 -8.91 21.47
C ALA A 242 -5.67 -8.86 20.49
N TYR A 243 -5.41 -8.37 19.28
CA TYR A 243 -6.32 -8.48 18.14
C TYR A 243 -6.07 -9.84 17.47
N LEU A 244 -7.10 -10.68 17.38
CA LEU A 244 -7.00 -12.02 16.81
C LEU A 244 -7.21 -11.95 15.29
N ILE A 245 -6.24 -12.43 14.50
CA ILE A 245 -6.34 -12.53 13.04
C ILE A 245 -6.94 -13.88 12.65
N SER A 246 -6.48 -14.97 13.28
CA SER A 246 -7.02 -16.32 13.09
C SER A 246 -7.26 -17.01 14.42
N ILE A 247 -8.05 -18.10 14.39
CA ILE A 247 -8.34 -18.90 15.58
C ILE A 247 -7.15 -19.75 16.04
N ASP A 248 -6.16 -19.94 15.18
CA ASP A 248 -5.03 -20.85 15.40
C ASP A 248 -3.78 -20.14 15.94
N GLY A 249 -3.94 -18.91 16.44
CA GLY A 249 -2.93 -18.18 17.20
C GLY A 249 -2.28 -17.00 16.48
N ASP A 250 -2.69 -16.70 15.24
CA ASP A 250 -2.17 -15.54 14.52
C ASP A 250 -2.80 -14.25 15.06
N GLN A 251 -1.89 -13.37 15.46
CA GLN A 251 -1.87 -12.57 16.67
C GLN A 251 -1.28 -11.16 16.55
N ASP A 252 -2.02 -10.07 16.71
CA ASP A 252 -1.39 -8.77 17.02
C ASP A 252 -1.49 -8.55 18.53
N ASN A 253 -0.35 -8.67 19.23
CA ASN A 253 -0.29 -8.54 20.68
C ASN A 253 -0.20 -7.09 21.16
N PHE A 254 0.12 -6.16 20.27
CA PHE A 254 0.30 -4.74 20.60
C PHE A 254 -0.54 -3.82 19.69
N PRO A 255 -1.87 -4.04 19.60
CA PRO A 255 -2.71 -3.26 18.69
C PRO A 255 -2.79 -1.79 19.11
N LEU A 256 -2.61 -0.90 18.15
CA LEU A 256 -2.52 0.54 18.37
C LEU A 256 -3.91 1.17 18.62
N MET A 257 -4.00 2.07 19.59
CA MET A 257 -5.23 2.86 19.82
C MET A 257 -5.47 3.93 18.76
N THR A 258 -4.40 4.46 18.17
CA THR A 258 -4.46 5.54 17.18
C THR A 258 -3.42 5.31 16.10
N HIS A 259 -3.66 5.90 14.92
CA HIS A 259 -2.70 5.87 13.84
C HIS A 259 -2.63 7.25 13.17
N PRO A 260 -1.44 7.74 12.75
CA PRO A 260 -1.29 9.07 12.16
C PRO A 260 -2.14 9.34 10.91
N LEU A 261 -2.48 8.28 10.16
CA LEU A 261 -3.31 8.35 8.96
C LEU A 261 -4.82 8.23 9.24
N VAL A 262 -5.23 7.98 10.49
CA VAL A 262 -6.64 7.83 10.89
C VAL A 262 -7.08 9.07 11.67
N PRO A 263 -8.01 9.88 11.14
CA PRO A 263 -8.53 11.04 11.86
C PRO A 263 -9.21 10.63 13.16
N ALA A 264 -9.00 11.40 14.24
CA ALA A 264 -9.78 11.22 15.46
C ALA A 264 -11.29 11.41 15.15
N PRO A 265 -12.18 10.56 15.70
CA PRO A 265 -13.60 10.75 15.52
C PRO A 265 -14.00 12.15 16.03
N PRO A 266 -14.93 12.85 15.34
CA PRO A 266 -15.38 14.15 15.78
C PRO A 266 -15.94 14.06 17.21
N ALA A 267 -15.66 15.06 18.03
CA ALA A 267 -16.20 15.13 19.39
C ALA A 267 -17.73 14.98 19.33
N PRO A 268 -18.36 14.21 20.24
CA PRO A 268 -19.80 14.03 20.22
C PRO A 268 -20.47 15.39 20.27
N ALA A 269 -21.23 15.73 19.21
CA ALA A 269 -22.07 16.91 19.23
C ALA A 269 -23.16 16.66 20.27
N CYS A 270 -23.40 17.64 21.16
CA CYS A 270 -24.57 17.57 22.02
C CYS A 270 -25.81 17.65 21.14
N ASP A 271 -26.56 16.56 21.04
CA ASP A 271 -27.89 16.58 20.43
C ASP A 271 -28.76 17.57 21.22
N VAL A 272 -29.18 18.65 20.55
CA VAL A 272 -30.12 19.67 21.07
C VAL A 272 -31.53 19.43 20.55
#